data_AF-A0A9P7RSQ9-F1
#
_entry.id   AF-A0A9P7RSQ9-F1
#
_cell.length_a   1.000
_cell.length_b   1.000
_cell.length_c   1.000
_cell.angle_alpha   90.00
_cell.angle_beta   90.00
_cell.angle_gamma   90.00
#
_symmetry.space_group_name_H-M   'P 1'
#
loop_
_entity.id
_entity.type
_entity.pdbx_description
1 polymer ?
#
loop_
_entity_poly.entity_id
_entity_poly.type
_entity_poly.pdbx_seq_one_letter_code
_entity_poly.pdbx_strand_id
1 'polypeptide(L)'
;MSTLLQRRLTSLIVPHTRCYPGKYPRPKPGTSERPPYRAPDPLIDNPAATITSLPEDDLTFIHRPPPTSPSPLSYTTNPVSPLLQPKASSTNGPLPPLIRPSADKPPLPRVPDEVVAKIRQLRLSNPEKYTRGRLAKEFGVTQHFVALIAATKKSKRKELVSQRDVLHAASRAKWSDKKKLVEDIRKKRRTYW
;
A
#
# COMPACT_ATOMS: atom_id res chain seq x y z
N MET A 1 -63.06 -46.27 -46.58
CA MET A 1 -63.96 -46.12 -45.41
C MET A 1 -63.12 -45.63 -44.24
N SER A 2 -63.18 -44.33 -43.96
CA SER A 2 -62.44 -43.66 -42.88
C SER A 2 -63.42 -43.36 -41.76
N THR A 3 -63.16 -43.87 -40.55
CA THR A 3 -64.00 -43.64 -39.37
C THR A 3 -63.22 -42.84 -38.32
N LEU A 4 -63.80 -41.68 -37.99
CA LEU A 4 -63.32 -40.70 -37.02
C LEU A 4 -63.53 -41.21 -35.59
N LEU A 5 -62.52 -41.08 -34.74
CA LEU A 5 -62.64 -41.20 -33.28
C LEU A 5 -62.22 -39.88 -32.64
N GLN A 6 -63.21 -39.09 -32.24
CA GLN A 6 -63.09 -37.87 -31.47
C GLN A 6 -62.66 -38.18 -30.03
N ARG A 7 -61.53 -37.61 -29.58
CA ARG A 7 -61.21 -37.52 -28.15
C ARG A 7 -61.69 -36.17 -27.61
N ARG A 8 -62.68 -36.20 -26.71
CA ARG A 8 -63.12 -35.05 -25.91
C ARG A 8 -62.10 -34.83 -24.78
N LEU A 9 -61.60 -33.60 -24.65
CA LEU A 9 -60.85 -33.15 -23.48
C LEU A 9 -61.85 -32.61 -22.45
N THR A 10 -61.87 -33.18 -21.25
CA THR A 10 -62.62 -32.67 -20.10
C THR A 10 -61.79 -31.59 -19.40
N SER A 11 -62.30 -30.35 -19.38
CA SER A 11 -61.71 -29.23 -18.66
C SER A 11 -62.00 -29.36 -17.15
N LEU A 12 -60.97 -29.59 -16.35
CA LEU A 12 -61.05 -29.48 -14.90
C LEU A 12 -60.85 -28.01 -14.49
N ILE A 13 -61.93 -27.34 -14.12
CA ILE A 13 -61.89 -25.99 -13.53
C ILE A 13 -61.75 -26.16 -12.02
N VAL A 14 -60.60 -25.79 -11.46
CA VAL A 14 -60.38 -25.71 -10.01
C VAL A 14 -60.61 -24.27 -9.57
N PRO A 15 -61.55 -23.96 -8.65
CA PRO A 15 -61.71 -22.61 -8.15
C PRO A 15 -60.54 -22.25 -7.23
N HIS A 16 -59.71 -21.29 -7.66
CA HIS A 16 -58.70 -20.64 -6.83
C HIS A 16 -59.39 -19.73 -5.80
N THR A 17 -59.71 -20.26 -4.63
CA THR A 17 -59.94 -19.41 -3.45
C THR A 17 -58.61 -19.20 -2.73
N ARG A 18 -58.10 -17.96 -2.75
CA ARG A 18 -56.89 -17.59 -2.01
C ARG A 18 -57.21 -17.53 -0.52
N CYS A 19 -56.79 -18.54 0.23
CA CYS A 19 -56.68 -18.44 1.69
C CYS A 19 -55.30 -17.86 2.03
N TYR A 20 -55.25 -16.65 2.60
CA TYR A 20 -54.01 -16.11 3.14
C TYR A 20 -53.75 -16.74 4.52
N PRO A 21 -52.55 -17.29 4.79
CA PRO A 21 -52.18 -17.68 6.15
C PRO A 21 -52.08 -16.41 7.01
N GLY A 22 -52.80 -16.38 8.13
CA GLY A 22 -52.67 -15.31 9.12
C GLY A 22 -51.22 -15.23 9.61
N LYS A 23 -50.71 -14.01 9.77
CA LYS A 23 -49.27 -13.74 9.99
C LYS A 23 -48.64 -14.47 11.18
N TYR A 24 -49.42 -14.97 12.15
CA TYR A 24 -48.92 -15.83 13.24
C TYR A 24 -50.01 -16.82 13.69
N PRO A 25 -49.72 -18.13 13.84
CA PRO A 25 -50.67 -19.06 14.44
C PRO A 25 -50.85 -18.71 15.93
N ARG A 26 -52.10 -18.62 16.41
CA ARG A 26 -52.36 -18.50 17.85
C ARG A 26 -51.79 -19.73 18.58
N PRO A 27 -51.09 -19.55 19.72
CA PRO A 27 -50.58 -20.69 20.47
C PRO A 27 -51.75 -21.55 20.98
N LYS A 28 -51.54 -22.87 21.02
CA LYS A 28 -52.52 -23.81 21.57
C LYS A 28 -52.73 -23.50 23.07
N PRO A 29 -53.99 -23.54 23.57
CA PRO A 29 -54.26 -23.30 24.99
C PRO A 29 -53.49 -24.31 25.85
N GLY A 30 -52.76 -23.84 26.86
CA GLY A 30 -51.89 -24.64 27.73
C GLY A 30 -50.39 -24.64 27.38
N THR A 31 -50.00 -23.94 26.30
CA THR A 31 -48.58 -23.74 25.97
C THR A 31 -48.18 -22.34 26.40
N SER A 32 -47.28 -22.21 27.37
CA SER A 32 -46.71 -20.91 27.79
C SER A 32 -46.22 -20.16 26.56
N GLU A 33 -46.57 -18.87 26.43
CA GLU A 33 -46.11 -18.04 25.32
C GLU A 33 -44.59 -18.14 25.20
N ARG A 34 -44.12 -18.49 24.00
CA ARG A 34 -42.68 -18.63 23.77
C ARG A 34 -42.07 -17.25 23.99
N PRO A 35 -41.01 -17.12 24.83
CA PRO A 35 -40.41 -15.82 25.09
C PRO A 35 -39.97 -15.18 23.77
N PRO A 36 -40.02 -13.84 23.68
CA PRO A 36 -39.62 -13.14 22.48
C PRO A 36 -38.18 -13.51 22.13
N TYR A 37 -37.95 -13.89 20.87
CA TYR A 37 -36.63 -14.24 20.38
C TYR A 37 -35.67 -13.05 20.56
N ARG A 38 -34.55 -13.28 21.26
CA ARG A 38 -33.44 -12.33 21.36
C ARG A 38 -32.27 -12.87 20.56
N ALA A 39 -31.92 -12.19 19.47
CA ALA A 39 -30.72 -12.54 18.72
C ALA A 39 -29.48 -12.27 19.61
N PRO A 40 -28.50 -13.20 19.66
CA PRO A 40 -27.25 -12.94 20.37
C PRO A 40 -26.49 -11.78 19.71
N ASP A 41 -25.74 -11.01 20.50
CA ASP A 41 -24.94 -9.91 19.98
C ASP A 41 -23.88 -10.44 19.01
N PRO A 42 -23.87 -10.03 17.72
CA PRO A 42 -22.92 -10.51 16.72
C PRO A 42 -21.45 -10.16 17.03
N LEU A 43 -21.18 -9.37 18.07
CA LEU A 43 -19.85 -8.93 18.45
C LEU A 43 -19.18 -9.79 19.52
N ILE A 44 -19.93 -10.68 20.19
CA ILE A 44 -19.41 -11.57 21.24
C ILE A 44 -18.31 -12.51 20.70
N ASP A 45 -18.49 -13.04 19.49
CA ASP A 45 -17.57 -14.02 18.89
C ASP A 45 -16.52 -13.38 17.96
N ASN A 46 -16.48 -12.05 17.85
CA ASN A 46 -15.62 -11.38 16.88
C ASN A 46 -14.19 -11.21 17.43
N PRO A 47 -13.16 -11.81 16.82
CA PRO A 47 -11.78 -11.73 17.32
C PRO A 47 -11.19 -10.31 17.24
N ALA A 48 -11.76 -9.43 16.41
CA ALA A 48 -11.28 -8.06 16.26
C ALA A 48 -11.96 -7.07 17.22
N ALA A 49 -13.04 -7.47 17.89
CA ALA A 49 -13.79 -6.58 18.79
C ALA A 49 -13.31 -6.78 20.24
N THR A 50 -13.02 -5.67 20.93
CA THR A 50 -12.76 -5.69 22.37
C THR A 50 -13.99 -5.13 23.07
N ILE A 51 -14.65 -5.96 23.88
CA ILE A 51 -15.83 -5.60 24.65
C ILE A 51 -15.40 -5.38 26.10
N THR A 52 -15.76 -4.21 26.65
CA THR A 52 -15.52 -3.83 28.03
C THR A 52 -16.87 -3.53 28.69
N SER A 53 -17.30 -4.37 29.63
CA SER A 53 -18.53 -4.17 30.41
C SER A 53 -18.27 -3.24 31.59
N LEU A 54 -19.12 -2.24 31.79
CA LEU A 54 -19.06 -1.37 32.97
C LEU A 54 -19.88 -1.98 34.13
N PRO A 55 -19.45 -1.80 35.39
CA PRO A 55 -20.09 -2.44 36.53
C PRO A 55 -21.35 -1.74 37.06
N GLU A 56 -21.54 -0.45 36.79
CA GLU A 56 -22.57 0.38 37.44
C GLU A 56 -23.84 0.55 36.61
N ASP A 57 -23.70 0.65 35.30
CA ASP A 57 -24.80 0.72 34.35
C ASP A 57 -24.55 -0.39 33.32
N ASP A 58 -25.59 -1.13 32.92
CA ASP A 58 -25.60 -2.29 32.01
C ASP A 58 -25.20 -1.90 30.56
N LEU A 59 -24.07 -1.21 30.43
CA LEU A 59 -23.49 -0.60 29.24
C LEU A 59 -22.17 -1.29 28.90
N THR A 60 -21.97 -1.47 27.59
CA THR A 60 -20.77 -2.07 27.03
C THR A 60 -20.05 -1.08 26.13
N PHE A 61 -18.78 -0.82 26.41
CA PHE A 61 -17.90 -0.15 25.45
C PHE A 61 -17.33 -1.17 24.48
N ILE A 62 -17.57 -0.94 23.19
CA ILE A 62 -17.12 -1.82 22.11
C ILE A 62 -16.09 -1.07 21.28
N HIS A 63 -14.84 -1.53 21.32
CA HIS A 63 -13.79 -1.05 20.45
C HIS A 63 -13.65 -1.97 19.23
N ARG A 64 -13.91 -1.41 18.03
CA ARG A 64 -13.78 -2.09 16.74
C ARG A 64 -12.74 -1.34 15.91
N PRO A 65 -11.46 -1.75 15.93
CA PRO A 65 -10.48 -1.14 15.05
C PRO A 65 -10.94 -1.31 13.60
N PRO A 66 -10.66 -0.32 12.74
CA PRO A 66 -11.06 -0.41 11.33
C PRO A 66 -10.44 -1.67 10.71
N PRO A 67 -11.19 -2.43 9.90
CA PRO A 67 -10.66 -3.61 9.20
C PRO A 67 -9.70 -3.23 8.06
N THR A 68 -9.56 -1.93 7.78
CA THR A 68 -8.67 -1.39 6.77
C THR A 68 -7.33 -1.02 7.39
N SER A 69 -6.26 -1.10 6.59
CA SER A 69 -4.98 -0.51 6.99
C SER A 69 -5.17 0.96 7.35
N PRO A 70 -4.54 1.48 8.42
CA PRO A 70 -4.67 2.87 8.80
C PRO A 70 -4.34 3.76 7.59
N SER A 71 -5.29 4.59 7.19
CA SER A 71 -5.08 5.54 6.10
C SER A 71 -4.03 6.57 6.54
N PRO A 72 -3.12 7.03 5.67
CA PRO A 72 -2.19 8.11 5.99
C PRO A 72 -2.90 9.44 6.34
N LEU A 73 -4.18 9.59 5.99
CA LEU A 73 -5.04 10.71 6.38
C LEU A 73 -5.89 10.42 7.63
N SER A 74 -5.72 9.26 8.25
CA SER A 74 -6.43 8.90 9.47
C SER A 74 -5.78 9.59 10.67
N TYR A 75 -6.54 10.39 11.39
CA TYR A 75 -6.16 11.00 12.67
C TYR A 75 -5.91 9.97 13.79
N THR A 76 -6.01 8.67 13.52
CA THR A 76 -5.68 7.59 14.47
C THR A 76 -4.21 7.57 14.89
N THR A 77 -3.32 8.23 14.13
CA THR A 77 -1.90 8.42 14.47
C THR A 77 -1.60 9.80 15.08
N ASN A 78 -2.65 10.56 15.41
CA ASN A 78 -2.53 11.82 16.14
C ASN A 78 -2.51 11.50 17.65
N PRO A 79 -1.51 11.93 18.42
CA PRO A 79 -0.52 12.98 18.12
C PRO A 79 0.56 12.58 17.10
N VAL A 80 0.77 13.47 16.12
CA VAL A 80 1.85 13.39 15.11
C VAL A 80 3.25 13.32 15.72
N SER A 81 3.40 13.69 16.99
CA SER A 81 4.69 13.62 17.67
C SER A 81 5.09 12.15 17.93
N PRO A 82 6.27 11.72 17.46
CA PRO A 82 6.73 10.32 17.60
C PRO A 82 6.89 9.88 19.05
N LEU A 83 7.02 10.83 19.99
CA LEU A 83 7.16 10.56 21.42
C LEU A 83 5.84 10.18 22.10
N LEU A 84 4.71 10.65 21.56
CA LEU A 84 3.38 10.37 22.10
C LEU A 84 2.69 9.21 21.36
N GLN A 85 3.32 8.68 20.31
CA GLN A 85 2.83 7.49 19.64
C GLN A 85 3.11 6.26 20.52
N PRO A 86 2.13 5.37 20.73
CA PRO A 86 2.41 4.10 21.37
C PRO A 86 3.47 3.36 20.57
N LYS A 87 4.47 2.80 21.26
CA LYS A 87 5.55 2.04 20.62
C LYS A 87 4.91 0.94 19.75
N ALA A 88 5.14 1.00 18.44
CA ALA A 88 4.65 -0.02 17.53
C ALA A 88 5.08 -1.40 18.05
N SER A 89 4.13 -2.34 18.11
CA SER A 89 4.41 -3.71 18.52
C SER A 89 5.50 -4.27 17.60
N SER A 90 6.66 -4.59 18.15
CA SER A 90 7.72 -5.24 17.38
C SER A 90 7.19 -6.57 16.86
N THR A 91 7.07 -6.71 15.55
CA THR A 91 6.79 -8.00 14.93
C THR A 91 8.00 -8.89 15.18
N ASN A 92 7.90 -9.79 16.18
CA ASN A 92 8.96 -10.74 16.55
C ASN A 92 9.16 -11.86 15.50
N GLY A 93 8.54 -11.74 14.32
CA GLY A 93 8.65 -12.71 13.24
C GLY A 93 9.81 -12.39 12.28
N PRO A 94 10.27 -13.38 11.49
CA PRO A 94 11.27 -13.15 10.45
C PRO A 94 10.72 -12.16 9.43
N LEU A 95 11.34 -10.97 9.34
CA LEU A 95 10.98 -9.98 8.34
C LEU A 95 11.55 -10.40 6.97
N PRO A 96 10.87 -10.06 5.87
CA PRO A 96 11.45 -10.23 4.54
C PRO A 96 12.72 -9.39 4.39
N PRO A 97 13.64 -9.79 3.49
CA PRO A 97 14.86 -9.02 3.26
C PRO A 97 14.53 -7.61 2.77
N LEU A 98 15.34 -6.64 3.16
CA LEU A 98 15.15 -5.26 2.74
C LEU A 98 15.25 -5.12 1.22
N ILE A 99 14.34 -4.33 0.64
CA ILE A 99 14.38 -3.92 -0.79
C ILE A 99 15.72 -3.24 -1.11
N ARG A 100 16.31 -2.54 -0.14
CA ARG A 100 17.62 -1.87 -0.24
C ARG A 100 18.58 -2.43 0.79
N PRO A 101 19.31 -3.52 0.49
CA PRO A 101 20.28 -4.12 1.44
C PRO A 101 21.46 -3.20 1.76
N SER A 102 21.64 -2.12 0.99
CA SER A 102 22.61 -1.07 1.31
C SER A 102 22.22 -0.20 2.49
N ALA A 103 20.95 -0.22 2.92
CA ALA A 103 20.47 0.60 4.04
C ALA A 103 21.04 0.12 5.38
N ASP A 104 21.26 -1.19 5.52
CA ASP A 104 21.83 -1.82 6.72
C ASP A 104 23.36 -1.75 6.78
N LYS A 105 24.00 -1.27 5.70
CA LYS A 105 25.46 -1.16 5.69
C LYS A 105 25.88 -0.10 6.70
N PRO A 106 26.87 -0.39 7.56
CA PRO A 106 27.38 0.60 8.48
C PRO A 106 27.91 1.82 7.70
N PRO A 107 27.82 3.02 8.29
CA PRO A 107 28.38 4.22 7.67
C PRO A 107 29.88 4.02 7.44
N LEU A 108 30.37 4.48 6.29
CA LEU A 108 31.79 4.42 5.98
C LEU A 108 32.59 5.31 6.95
N PRO A 109 33.81 4.89 7.34
CA PRO A 109 34.66 5.67 8.23
C PRO A 109 35.08 7.00 7.56
N ARG A 110 35.48 7.96 8.38
CA ARG A 110 36.00 9.25 7.91
C ARG A 110 37.27 9.03 7.08
N VAL A 111 37.32 9.66 5.91
CA VAL A 111 38.46 9.66 5.01
C VAL A 111 39.54 10.63 5.51
N PRO A 112 40.84 10.29 5.45
CA PRO A 112 41.92 11.19 5.85
C PRO A 112 42.03 12.41 4.93
N ASP A 113 42.47 13.53 5.49
CA ASP A 113 42.49 14.83 4.77
C ASP A 113 43.46 14.82 3.57
N GLU A 114 44.52 14.01 3.61
CA GLU A 114 45.44 13.81 2.47
C GLU A 114 44.73 13.24 1.24
N VAL A 115 43.83 12.28 1.45
CA VAL A 115 43.04 11.67 0.36
C VAL A 115 42.06 12.69 -0.20
N VAL A 116 41.45 13.50 0.66
CA VAL A 116 40.58 14.61 0.26
C VAL A 116 41.33 15.61 -0.62
N ALA A 117 42.58 15.96 -0.27
CA ALA A 117 43.43 16.83 -1.06
C ALA A 117 43.77 16.22 -2.43
N LYS A 118 44.14 14.93 -2.47
CA LYS A 118 44.42 14.19 -3.72
C LYS A 118 43.19 14.15 -4.64
N ILE A 119 42.00 13.87 -4.10
CA ILE A 119 40.73 13.87 -4.85
C ILE A 119 40.48 15.24 -5.48
N ARG A 120 40.69 16.33 -4.73
CA ARG A 120 40.54 17.70 -5.24
C ARG A 120 41.54 18.00 -6.36
N GLN A 121 42.81 17.67 -6.16
CA GLN A 121 43.87 17.90 -7.14
C GLN A 121 43.61 17.15 -8.45
N LEU A 122 43.31 15.85 -8.38
CA LEU A 122 43.02 15.03 -9.56
C LEU A 122 41.81 15.57 -10.33
N ARG A 123 40.74 15.94 -9.62
CA ARG A 123 39.51 16.42 -10.24
C ARG A 123 39.62 17.84 -10.81
N LEU A 124 40.48 18.68 -10.24
CA LEU A 124 40.84 19.98 -10.80
C LEU A 124 41.69 19.83 -12.07
N SER A 125 42.59 18.84 -12.10
CA SER A 125 43.45 18.61 -13.26
C SER A 125 42.67 18.23 -14.52
N ASN A 126 41.83 17.18 -14.43
CA ASN A 126 41.10 16.64 -15.59
C ASN A 126 39.76 16.02 -15.14
N PRO A 127 38.66 16.78 -15.11
CA PRO A 127 37.37 16.30 -14.62
C PRO A 127 36.72 15.22 -15.50
N GLU A 128 37.12 15.12 -16.77
CA GLU A 128 36.65 14.11 -17.73
C GLU A 128 37.28 12.73 -17.47
N LYS A 129 38.60 12.69 -17.22
CA LYS A 129 39.33 11.46 -16.88
C LYS A 129 39.04 11.01 -15.44
N TYR A 130 39.05 11.96 -14.51
CA TYR A 130 38.84 11.73 -13.07
C TYR A 130 37.37 12.01 -12.68
N THR A 131 36.49 11.18 -13.23
CA THR A 131 35.04 11.26 -12.93
C THR A 131 34.75 10.88 -11.48
N ARG A 132 33.58 11.28 -10.98
CA ARG A 132 33.13 10.93 -9.62
C ARG A 132 33.14 9.42 -9.39
N GLY A 133 32.70 8.65 -10.40
CA GLY A 133 32.66 7.20 -10.34
C GLY A 133 34.04 6.56 -10.28
N ARG A 134 35.02 7.11 -11.02
CA ARG A 134 36.41 6.62 -10.99
C ARG A 134 37.05 6.87 -9.63
N LEU A 135 37.01 8.12 -9.15
CA LEU A 135 37.59 8.49 -7.86
C LEU A 135 36.93 7.76 -6.68
N ALA A 136 35.61 7.58 -6.73
CA ALA A 136 34.88 6.79 -5.75
C ALA A 136 35.40 5.34 -5.64
N LYS A 137 35.66 4.71 -6.79
CA LYS A 137 36.21 3.34 -6.83
C LYS A 137 37.67 3.29 -6.36
N GLU A 138 38.48 4.26 -6.78
CA GLU A 138 39.91 4.33 -6.48
C GLU A 138 40.17 4.56 -4.98
N PHE A 139 39.39 5.41 -4.33
CA PHE A 139 39.55 5.74 -2.91
C PHE A 139 38.55 5.02 -1.98
N GLY A 140 37.70 4.14 -2.50
CA GLY A 140 36.71 3.40 -1.71
C GLY A 140 35.64 4.27 -1.06
N VAL A 141 35.27 5.40 -1.68
CA VAL A 141 34.30 6.37 -1.12
C VAL A 141 33.04 6.47 -1.98
N THR A 142 31.96 7.04 -1.45
CA THR A 142 30.73 7.25 -2.23
C THR A 142 30.90 8.32 -3.30
N GLN A 143 30.24 8.16 -4.46
CA GLN A 143 30.25 9.18 -5.52
C GLN A 143 29.66 10.53 -5.06
N HIS A 144 28.74 10.49 -4.10
CA HIS A 144 28.13 11.67 -3.51
C HIS A 144 29.16 12.47 -2.70
N PHE A 145 29.97 11.79 -1.87
CA PHE A 145 31.07 12.42 -1.13
C PHE A 145 32.06 13.15 -2.06
N VAL A 146 32.47 12.52 -3.16
CA VAL A 146 33.34 13.16 -4.16
C VAL A 146 32.68 14.39 -4.79
N ALA A 147 31.36 14.35 -5.00
CA ALA A 147 30.61 15.49 -5.54
C ALA A 147 30.59 16.69 -4.59
N LEU A 148 30.54 16.45 -3.28
CA LEU A 148 30.55 17.49 -2.25
C LEU A 148 31.93 18.14 -2.11
N ILE A 149 32.99 17.33 -2.04
CA ILE A 149 34.35 17.80 -1.71
C ILE A 149 35.07 18.45 -2.89
N ALA A 150 34.87 17.92 -4.09
CA ALA A 150 35.61 18.31 -5.28
C ALA A 150 34.63 18.68 -6.41
N ALA A 151 33.85 19.73 -6.15
CA ALA A 151 32.88 20.22 -7.12
C ALA A 151 33.60 20.88 -8.32
N THR A 152 33.24 20.52 -9.55
CA THR A 152 33.79 21.15 -10.75
C THR A 152 33.25 22.57 -10.93
N LYS A 153 34.00 23.44 -11.62
CA LYS A 153 33.55 24.80 -12.00
C LYS A 153 32.18 24.75 -12.68
N LYS A 154 31.32 25.73 -12.40
CA LYS A 154 29.92 25.76 -12.88
C LYS A 154 29.81 25.69 -14.41
N SER A 155 30.68 26.40 -15.14
CA SER A 155 30.75 26.38 -16.61
C SER A 155 31.01 24.97 -17.16
N LYS A 156 32.12 24.35 -16.73
CA LYS A 156 32.48 22.98 -17.12
C LYS A 156 31.41 21.96 -16.73
N ARG A 157 30.75 22.14 -15.57
CA ARG A 157 29.63 21.28 -15.17
C ARG A 157 28.46 21.38 -16.16
N LYS A 158 28.12 22.59 -16.59
CA LYS A 158 27.03 22.83 -17.55
C LYS A 158 27.35 22.18 -18.90
N GLU A 159 28.58 22.30 -19.38
CA GLU A 159 29.07 21.64 -20.60
C GLU A 159 28.90 20.11 -20.52
N LEU A 160 29.42 19.48 -19.45
CA LEU A 160 29.32 18.02 -19.26
C LEU A 160 27.87 17.53 -19.14
N VAL A 161 27.01 18.29 -18.44
CA VAL A 161 25.58 17.95 -18.33
C VAL A 161 24.89 18.07 -19.68
N SER A 162 25.17 19.11 -20.45
CA SER A 162 24.61 19.32 -21.78
C SER A 162 25.00 18.19 -22.74
N GLN A 163 26.29 17.82 -22.79
CA GLN A 163 26.76 16.69 -23.61
C GLN A 163 26.03 15.39 -23.24
N ARG A 164 25.92 15.11 -21.93
CA ARG A 164 25.18 13.94 -21.43
C ARG A 164 23.71 13.97 -21.85
N ASP A 165 23.05 15.11 -21.76
CA ASP A 165 21.64 15.27 -22.13
C ASP A 165 21.39 15.11 -23.62
N VAL A 166 22.32 15.56 -24.47
CA VAL A 166 22.29 15.31 -25.93
C VAL A 166 22.37 13.81 -26.22
N LEU A 167 23.31 13.08 -25.59
CA LEU A 167 23.43 11.63 -25.75
C LEU A 167 22.19 10.87 -25.27
N HIS A 168 21.61 11.29 -24.14
CA HIS A 168 20.35 10.72 -23.66
C HIS A 168 19.17 11.07 -24.56
N ALA A 169 19.11 12.28 -25.12
CA ALA A 169 18.06 12.67 -26.05
C ALA A 169 18.13 11.84 -27.33
N ALA A 170 19.31 11.66 -27.91
CA ALA A 170 19.53 10.79 -29.07
C ALA A 170 19.12 9.33 -28.78
N SER A 171 19.41 8.83 -27.57
CA SER A 171 18.98 7.49 -27.14
C SER A 171 17.46 7.40 -26.96
N ARG A 172 16.82 8.45 -26.43
CA ARG A 172 15.36 8.52 -26.25
C ARG A 172 14.61 8.69 -27.58
N ALA A 173 15.21 9.34 -28.57
CA ALA A 173 14.64 9.48 -29.91
C ALA A 173 14.45 8.11 -30.59
N LYS A 174 15.30 7.14 -30.27
CA LYS A 174 15.21 5.74 -30.76
C LYS A 174 14.10 4.93 -30.09
N TRP A 175 13.39 5.46 -29.10
CA TRP A 175 12.31 4.73 -28.44
C TRP A 175 11.07 4.64 -29.33
N SER A 176 10.46 3.46 -29.37
CA SER A 176 9.13 3.28 -29.95
C SER A 176 8.07 4.04 -29.15
N ASP A 177 6.95 4.35 -29.78
CA ASP A 177 5.88 5.12 -29.14
C ASP A 177 5.29 4.41 -27.92
N LYS A 178 5.21 3.07 -27.97
CA LYS A 178 4.86 2.24 -26.81
C LYS A 178 5.82 2.46 -25.64
N LYS A 179 7.13 2.52 -25.89
CA LYS A 179 8.12 2.74 -24.82
C LYS A 179 8.02 4.15 -24.23
N LYS A 180 7.78 5.17 -25.07
CA LYS A 180 7.55 6.55 -24.60
C LYS A 180 6.33 6.63 -23.68
N LEU A 181 5.20 6.04 -24.09
CA LEU A 181 3.97 5.97 -23.29
C LEU A 181 4.22 5.30 -21.94
N VAL A 182 4.93 4.17 -21.89
CA VAL A 182 5.24 3.47 -20.64
C VAL A 182 6.09 4.32 -19.70
N GLU A 183 7.08 5.04 -20.22
CA GLU A 183 7.90 5.95 -19.39
C GLU A 183 7.08 7.15 -18.88
N ASP A 184 6.14 7.67 -19.66
CA ASP A 184 5.26 8.75 -19.21
C ASP A 184 4.25 8.28 -18.15
N ILE A 185 3.69 7.07 -18.27
CA ILE A 185 2.90 6.46 -17.20
C ILE A 185 3.76 6.29 -15.94
N ARG A 186 5.01 5.83 -16.08
CA ARG A 186 5.93 5.67 -14.94
C ARG A 186 6.21 7.01 -14.26
N LYS A 187 6.39 8.10 -15.01
CA LYS A 187 6.55 9.45 -14.46
C LYS A 187 5.30 9.86 -13.68
N LYS A 188 4.10 9.70 -14.26
CA LYS A 188 2.82 9.98 -13.59
C LYS A 188 2.66 9.17 -12.31
N ARG A 189 2.98 7.88 -12.33
CA ARG A 189 2.94 7.04 -11.11
C ARG A 189 3.89 7.57 -10.03
N ARG A 190 5.11 7.97 -10.40
CA ARG A 190 6.07 8.58 -9.46
C ARG A 190 5.59 9.92 -8.91
N THR A 191 4.81 10.71 -9.64
CA THR A 191 4.28 11.98 -9.13
C THR A 191 3.05 11.80 -8.24
N TYR A 192 2.28 10.72 -8.43
CA TYR A 192 1.12 10.39 -7.58
C TYR A 192 1.48 9.56 -6.35
N TRP A 193 2.63 8.88 -6.37
CA TRP A 193 3.25 8.27 -5.20
C TRP A 193 3.90 9.33 -4.32
#